data_AF-I9QDY3-F1
#
_entry.id   AF-I9QDY3-F1
#
_cell.length_a   1.000
_cell.length_b   1.000
_cell.length_c   1.000
_cell.angle_alpha   90.00
_cell.angle_beta   90.00
_cell.angle_gamma   90.00
#
_symmetry.space_group_name_H-M   'P 1'
#
loop_
_entity.id
_entity.type
_entity.pdbx_description
1 polymer ?
#
loop_
_entity_poly.entity_id
_entity_poly.type
_entity_poly.pdbx_seq_one_letter_code
_entity_poly.pdbx_strand_id
1 'polypeptide(L)'
;MESVKQNFIEKLKVFATELTDHVTTQLGDWKIKGFIDTDKNIYTIPSDTKIISKILEIQLFPRFKTFANENGYEIIIAEKQNWYPDLSFVCEKNPNIKFAVDIKTTYRLDDCLGFCNGFTLGSHGEYFRNRTSTKNIQFSYSHYLAHICLGILYTRSASSGIDETEILQLEKLDNITSVIKDFTFFAE
;
A
#
# COMPACT_ATOMS: atom_id res chain seq x y z
N MET A 1 25.05 10.55 -5.55
CA MET A 1 24.15 9.54 -4.97
C MET A 1 23.15 10.17 -4.01
N GLU A 2 23.59 11.01 -3.07
CA GLU A 2 22.68 11.71 -2.14
C GLU A 2 21.60 12.54 -2.84
N SER A 3 21.96 13.28 -3.90
CA SER A 3 21.00 14.06 -4.70
C SER A 3 19.94 13.20 -5.41
N VAL A 4 20.31 12.01 -5.88
CA VAL A 4 19.38 11.07 -6.55
C VAL A 4 18.41 10.48 -5.53
N LYS A 5 18.92 10.10 -4.37
CA LYS A 5 18.11 9.60 -3.25
C LYS A 5 17.08 10.64 -2.82
N GLN A 6 17.52 11.86 -2.56
CA GLN A 6 16.64 12.95 -2.14
C GLN A 6 15.57 13.25 -3.19
N ASN A 7 15.94 13.30 -4.47
CA ASN A 7 14.98 13.54 -5.55
C ASN A 7 13.91 12.44 -5.65
N PHE A 8 14.28 11.16 -5.49
CA PHE A 8 13.33 10.06 -5.50
C PHE A 8 12.35 10.16 -4.32
N ILE A 9 12.85 10.42 -3.10
CA ILE A 9 12.03 10.54 -1.89
C ILE A 9 11.04 11.71 -2.02
N GLU A 10 11.48 12.88 -2.51
CA GLU A 10 10.61 14.04 -2.71
C GLU A 10 9.48 13.75 -3.69
N LYS A 11 9.80 13.10 -4.82
CA LYS A 11 8.80 12.68 -5.81
C LYS A 11 7.82 11.66 -5.23
N LEU A 12 8.31 10.70 -4.45
CA LEU A 12 7.47 9.70 -3.79
C LEU A 12 6.56 10.33 -2.72
N LYS A 13 7.05 11.33 -1.98
CA LYS A 13 6.24 12.11 -1.03
C LYS A 13 5.10 12.84 -1.73
N VAL A 14 5.38 13.52 -2.83
CA VAL A 14 4.34 14.18 -3.65
C VAL A 14 3.34 13.14 -4.16
N PHE A 15 3.82 12.07 -4.80
CA PHE A 15 2.99 10.98 -5.29
C PHE A 15 2.08 10.37 -4.20
N ALA A 16 2.59 10.17 -2.98
CA ALA A 16 1.80 9.65 -1.88
C ALA A 16 0.58 10.54 -1.59
N THR A 17 0.74 11.88 -1.62
CA THR A 17 -0.39 12.79 -1.37
C THR A 17 -1.51 12.69 -2.40
N GLU A 18 -1.20 12.28 -3.63
CA GLU A 18 -2.16 12.10 -4.73
C GLU A 18 -2.93 10.77 -4.64
N LEU A 19 -2.47 9.81 -3.84
CA LEU A 19 -3.10 8.49 -3.74
C LEU A 19 -4.48 8.52 -3.09
N THR A 20 -4.77 9.51 -2.25
CA THR A 20 -6.10 9.67 -1.64
C THR A 20 -7.17 9.76 -2.72
N ASP A 21 -7.00 10.66 -3.69
CA ASP A 21 -7.97 10.87 -4.78
C ASP A 21 -8.10 9.64 -5.69
N HIS A 22 -7.03 8.85 -5.80
CA HIS A 22 -7.05 7.59 -6.54
C HIS A 22 -7.93 6.54 -5.85
N VAL A 23 -7.87 6.43 -4.51
CA VAL A 23 -8.60 5.38 -3.78
C VAL A 23 -10.02 5.80 -3.37
N THR A 24 -10.33 7.09 -3.34
CA THR A 24 -11.63 7.61 -2.91
C THR A 24 -12.52 8.06 -4.07
N THR A 25 -13.84 8.04 -3.87
CA THR A 25 -14.83 8.68 -4.74
C THR A 25 -14.83 10.20 -4.52
N GLN A 26 -15.60 10.93 -5.32
CA GLN A 26 -15.79 12.38 -5.12
C GLN A 26 -16.42 12.73 -3.76
N LEU A 27 -17.10 11.77 -3.13
CA LEU A 27 -17.70 11.93 -1.79
C LEU A 27 -16.74 11.52 -0.67
N GLY A 28 -15.51 11.10 -0.99
CA GLY A 28 -14.50 10.65 -0.02
C GLY A 28 -14.62 9.18 0.38
N ASP A 29 -15.60 8.45 -0.16
CA ASP A 29 -15.78 7.02 0.09
C ASP A 29 -14.70 6.18 -0.53
N TRP A 30 -14.36 5.04 0.07
CA TRP A 30 -13.49 4.08 -0.59
C TRP A 30 -14.17 3.54 -1.86
N LYS A 31 -13.45 3.57 -2.98
CA LYS A 31 -13.95 3.10 -4.28
C LYS A 31 -14.23 1.60 -4.32
N ILE A 32 -13.49 0.80 -3.56
CA ILE A 32 -13.69 -0.65 -3.53
C ILE A 32 -14.76 -0.98 -2.51
N LYS A 33 -15.81 -1.67 -2.96
CA LYS A 33 -17.00 -1.99 -2.17
C LYS A 33 -17.13 -3.46 -1.79
N GLY A 34 -16.46 -4.34 -2.51
CA GLY A 34 -16.60 -5.78 -2.36
C GLY A 34 -15.83 -6.55 -3.43
N PHE A 35 -15.86 -7.88 -3.31
CA PHE A 35 -15.48 -8.78 -4.40
C PHE A 35 -16.72 -9.14 -5.21
N ILE A 36 -16.59 -9.24 -6.52
CA ILE A 36 -17.70 -9.62 -7.42
C ILE A 36 -17.40 -10.96 -8.08
N ASP A 37 -18.39 -11.85 -8.14
CA ASP A 37 -18.30 -13.12 -8.86
C ASP A 37 -18.87 -13.03 -10.30
N THR A 38 -18.84 -14.16 -11.02
CA THR A 38 -19.37 -14.26 -12.38
C THR A 38 -20.89 -14.12 -12.47
N ASP A 39 -21.59 -14.36 -11.37
CA ASP A 39 -23.05 -14.22 -11.25
C ASP A 39 -23.47 -12.79 -10.84
N LYS A 40 -22.49 -11.89 -10.69
CA LYS A 40 -22.63 -10.49 -10.25
C LYS A 40 -23.09 -10.32 -8.81
N ASN A 41 -22.83 -11.33 -7.97
CA ASN A 41 -22.96 -11.20 -6.53
C ASN A 41 -21.77 -10.40 -5.98
N ILE A 42 -22.06 -9.44 -5.10
CA ILE A 42 -21.05 -8.67 -4.39
C ILE A 42 -20.93 -9.19 -2.97
N TYR A 43 -19.72 -9.61 -2.61
CA TYR A 43 -19.32 -10.03 -1.27
C TYR A 43 -18.62 -8.89 -0.55
N THR A 44 -19.08 -8.56 0.65
CA THR A 44 -18.52 -7.47 1.45
C THR A 44 -17.10 -7.77 1.90
N ILE A 45 -16.35 -6.71 2.22
CA ILE A 45 -14.96 -6.83 2.69
C ILE A 45 -14.98 -6.84 4.23
N PRO A 46 -14.40 -7.85 4.89
CA PRO A 46 -14.31 -7.86 6.33
C PRO A 46 -13.38 -6.75 6.84
N SER A 47 -13.60 -6.31 8.07
CA SER A 47 -12.79 -5.26 8.71
C SER A 47 -11.36 -5.69 9.09
N ASP A 48 -10.94 -6.89 8.69
CA ASP A 48 -9.60 -7.43 8.93
C ASP A 48 -8.51 -6.63 8.21
N THR A 49 -7.49 -6.21 8.97
CA THR A 49 -6.41 -5.36 8.47
C THR A 49 -5.60 -6.02 7.36
N LYS A 50 -5.41 -7.35 7.38
CA LYS A 50 -4.61 -8.03 6.36
C LYS A 50 -5.35 -8.04 5.02
N ILE A 51 -6.66 -8.27 5.05
CA ILE A 51 -7.50 -8.22 3.86
C ILE A 51 -7.53 -6.80 3.30
N ILE A 52 -7.81 -5.80 4.14
CA ILE A 52 -7.78 -4.39 3.73
C ILE A 52 -6.42 -3.98 3.14
N SER A 53 -5.32 -4.32 3.81
CA SER A 53 -3.97 -4.00 3.33
C SER A 53 -3.73 -4.58 1.94
N LYS A 54 -4.13 -5.84 1.72
CA LYS A 54 -3.89 -6.49 0.44
C LYS A 54 -4.72 -5.89 -0.69
N ILE A 55 -5.96 -5.51 -0.42
CA ILE A 55 -6.82 -4.85 -1.40
C ILE A 55 -6.24 -3.48 -1.77
N LEU A 56 -5.76 -2.71 -0.78
CA LEU A 56 -5.11 -1.42 -1.04
C LEU A 56 -3.85 -1.58 -1.90
N GLU A 57 -2.97 -2.54 -1.60
CA GLU A 57 -1.80 -2.83 -2.44
C GLU A 57 -2.20 -3.07 -3.90
N ILE A 58 -3.19 -3.95 -4.14
CA ILE A 58 -3.68 -4.29 -5.48
C ILE A 58 -4.24 -3.05 -6.18
N GLN A 59 -5.02 -2.23 -5.47
CA GLN A 59 -5.60 -0.99 -6.01
C GLN A 59 -4.53 0.02 -6.42
N LEU A 60 -3.39 0.04 -5.71
CA LEU A 60 -2.32 1.03 -5.88
C LEU A 60 -1.26 0.62 -6.90
N PHE A 61 -1.03 -0.68 -7.15
CA PHE A 61 0.01 -1.16 -8.07
C PHE A 61 0.00 -0.50 -9.47
N PRO A 62 -1.15 -0.28 -10.14
CA PRO A 62 -1.16 0.43 -11.42
C PRO A 62 -0.64 1.86 -11.34
N ARG A 63 -0.89 2.56 -10.21
CA ARG A 63 -0.38 3.92 -9.98
C ARG A 63 1.11 3.92 -9.71
N PHE A 64 1.60 2.97 -8.92
CA PHE A 64 3.04 2.80 -8.73
C PHE A 64 3.77 2.54 -10.04
N LYS A 65 3.23 1.68 -10.91
CA LYS A 65 3.81 1.42 -12.24
C LYS A 65 3.88 2.70 -13.09
N THR A 66 2.83 3.52 -13.03
CA THR A 66 2.80 4.81 -13.74
C THR A 66 3.88 5.76 -13.19
N PHE A 67 3.94 5.93 -11.87
CA PHE A 67 4.95 6.73 -11.19
C PHE A 67 6.38 6.28 -11.51
N ALA A 68 6.63 4.97 -11.56
CA ALA A 68 7.94 4.43 -11.91
C ALA A 68 8.37 4.83 -13.32
N ASN A 69 7.51 4.57 -14.31
CA ASN A 69 7.78 4.88 -15.71
C ASN A 69 8.02 6.37 -15.93
N GLU A 70 7.18 7.24 -15.35
CA GLU A 70 7.31 8.70 -15.45
C GLU A 70 8.62 9.23 -14.85
N ASN A 71 9.22 8.48 -13.93
CA ASN A 71 10.45 8.86 -13.25
C ASN A 71 11.69 8.06 -13.69
N GLY A 72 11.57 7.20 -14.72
CA GLY A 72 12.68 6.44 -15.29
C GLY A 72 13.12 5.23 -14.45
N TYR A 73 12.16 4.56 -13.83
CA TYR A 73 12.35 3.35 -13.03
C TYR A 73 11.45 2.20 -13.53
N GLU A 74 11.99 1.00 -13.46
CA GLU A 74 11.21 -0.23 -13.51
C GLU A 74 10.81 -0.66 -12.09
N ILE A 75 9.61 -1.20 -11.92
CA ILE A 75 9.19 -1.84 -10.67
C ILE A 75 9.34 -3.35 -10.77
N ILE A 76 10.01 -3.92 -9.78
CA ILE A 76 10.03 -5.35 -9.50
C ILE A 76 9.22 -5.56 -8.21
N ILE A 77 8.11 -6.29 -8.34
CA ILE A 77 7.28 -6.72 -7.21
C ILE A 77 7.95 -7.96 -6.59
N ALA A 78 7.88 -8.10 -5.26
CA ALA A 78 8.40 -9.28 -4.57
C ALA A 78 7.91 -10.60 -5.22
N GLU A 79 8.85 -11.40 -5.72
CA GLU A 79 8.55 -12.65 -6.45
C GLU A 79 8.06 -13.78 -5.53
N LYS A 80 8.41 -13.72 -4.25
CA LYS A 80 8.12 -14.77 -3.26
C LYS A 80 7.36 -14.21 -2.08
N GLN A 81 6.54 -15.05 -1.46
CA GLN A 81 5.91 -14.70 -0.20
C GLN A 81 6.97 -14.40 0.86
N ASN A 82 6.71 -13.40 1.72
CA ASN A 82 7.58 -12.97 2.82
C ASN A 82 8.96 -12.46 2.37
N TRP A 83 9.03 -11.85 1.18
CA TRP A 83 10.23 -11.14 0.71
C TRP A 83 10.06 -9.64 0.86
N TYR A 84 11.10 -8.99 1.34
CA TYR A 84 11.21 -7.53 1.39
C TYR A 84 11.90 -6.99 0.11
N PRO A 85 11.60 -5.77 -0.34
CA PRO A 85 10.40 -4.96 -0.05
C PRO A 85 9.21 -5.40 -0.90
N ASP A 86 8.03 -4.83 -0.67
CA ASP A 86 6.88 -4.97 -1.58
C ASP A 86 7.22 -4.54 -3.01
N LEU A 87 7.90 -3.39 -3.16
CA LEU A 87 8.27 -2.79 -4.44
C LEU A 87 9.75 -2.41 -4.48
N SER A 88 10.48 -2.94 -5.45
CA SER A 88 11.83 -2.50 -5.79
C SER A 88 11.81 -1.62 -7.02
N PHE A 89 12.17 -0.35 -6.87
CA PHE A 89 12.36 0.57 -8.00
C PHE A 89 13.81 0.49 -8.47
N VAL A 90 14.02 0.09 -9.72
CA VAL A 90 15.33 -0.05 -10.34
C VAL A 90 15.47 0.99 -11.45
N CYS A 91 16.50 1.83 -11.38
CA CYS A 91 16.70 2.87 -12.40
C CYS A 91 17.03 2.23 -13.76
N GLU A 92 16.27 2.59 -14.80
CA GLU A 92 16.44 2.04 -16.14
C GLU A 92 17.81 2.37 -16.74
N LYS A 93 18.33 3.58 -16.46
CA LYS A 93 19.63 4.04 -16.96
C LYS A 93 20.81 3.47 -16.20
N ASN A 94 20.62 3.09 -14.94
CA ASN A 94 21.67 2.55 -14.09
C ASN A 94 21.08 1.57 -13.06
N PRO A 95 21.07 0.27 -13.36
CA PRO A 95 20.48 -0.74 -12.48
C PRO A 95 21.11 -0.82 -11.08
N ASN A 96 22.26 -0.22 -10.83
CA ASN A 96 22.85 -0.13 -9.48
C ASN A 96 22.13 0.86 -8.57
N ILE A 97 21.30 1.75 -9.12
CA ILE A 97 20.45 2.66 -8.36
C ILE A 97 19.12 1.94 -8.10
N LYS A 98 18.90 1.56 -6.84
CA LYS A 98 17.67 0.89 -6.41
C LYS A 98 17.07 1.56 -5.18
N PHE A 99 15.75 1.60 -5.11
CA PHE A 99 14.99 2.02 -3.93
C PHE A 99 14.04 0.93 -3.50
N ALA A 100 14.05 0.61 -2.21
CA ALA A 100 13.10 -0.31 -1.61
C ALA A 100 11.93 0.50 -1.05
N VAL A 101 10.73 0.25 -1.54
CA VAL A 101 9.50 0.89 -1.06
C VAL A 101 8.58 -0.19 -0.51
N ASP A 102 8.28 -0.08 0.78
CA ASP A 102 7.49 -1.04 1.54
C ASP A 102 6.16 -0.39 1.93
N ILE A 103 5.04 -1.00 1.56
CA ILE A 103 3.72 -0.45 1.81
C ILE A 103 3.32 -0.87 3.23
N LYS A 104 2.99 0.12 4.05
CA LYS A 104 2.62 -0.09 5.45
C LYS A 104 1.27 0.50 5.71
N THR A 105 0.37 -0.34 6.20
CA THR A 105 -1.03 0.04 6.43
C THR A 105 -1.36 -0.08 7.91
N THR A 106 -2.06 0.90 8.46
CA THR A 106 -2.62 0.84 9.82
C THR A 106 -3.93 1.62 9.91
N TYR A 107 -4.61 1.53 11.05
CA TYR A 107 -5.88 2.20 11.30
C TYR A 107 -5.80 3.13 12.51
N ARG A 108 -6.60 4.20 12.50
CA ARG A 108 -6.78 5.13 13.61
C ARG A 108 -7.52 4.46 14.76
N LEU A 109 -7.18 4.83 16.00
CA LEU A 109 -7.88 4.35 17.18
C LEU A 109 -9.04 5.28 17.51
N ASP A 110 -10.27 4.77 17.44
CA ASP A 110 -11.48 5.56 17.70
C ASP A 110 -11.47 6.15 19.12
N ASP A 111 -10.95 5.39 20.09
CA ASP A 111 -10.89 5.77 21.50
C ASP A 111 -9.68 6.66 21.86
N CYS A 112 -8.81 6.98 20.89
CA CYS A 112 -7.57 7.74 21.15
C CYS A 112 -7.27 8.72 20.01
N LEU A 113 -7.87 9.92 20.09
CA LEU A 113 -7.73 10.95 19.07
C LEU A 113 -6.26 11.31 18.82
N GLY A 114 -5.84 11.26 17.54
CA GLY A 114 -4.48 11.54 17.12
C GLY A 114 -3.54 10.32 17.13
N PHE A 115 -4.00 9.17 17.62
CA PHE A 115 -3.22 7.93 17.63
C PHE A 115 -3.73 6.91 16.60
N CYS A 116 -2.83 6.02 16.20
CA CYS A 116 -3.14 4.86 15.37
C CYS A 116 -2.65 3.58 16.06
N ASN A 117 -3.06 2.42 15.56
CA ASN A 117 -2.65 1.13 16.10
C ASN A 117 -1.13 0.84 15.97
N GLY A 118 -0.40 1.73 15.28
CA GLY A 118 1.05 1.62 15.05
C GLY A 118 1.37 0.91 13.73
N PHE A 119 2.60 1.11 13.25
CA PHE A 119 3.13 0.45 12.07
C PHE A 119 4.15 -0.61 12.46
N THR A 120 4.11 -1.76 11.78
CA THR A 120 5.16 -2.78 11.87
C THR A 120 6.10 -2.64 10.68
N LEU A 121 7.32 -2.18 10.90
CA LEU A 121 8.29 -1.85 9.83
C LEU A 121 9.11 -3.07 9.33
N GLY A 122 8.56 -4.28 9.48
CA GLY A 122 9.23 -5.51 9.12
C GLY A 122 10.10 -6.09 10.24
N SER A 123 10.71 -7.25 9.96
CA SER A 123 11.49 -8.00 10.93
C SER A 123 12.97 -7.60 10.94
N HIS A 124 13.63 -7.68 12.10
CA HIS A 124 15.09 -7.54 12.23
C HIS A 124 15.82 -8.83 11.84
N GLY A 125 15.37 -9.51 10.77
CA GLY A 125 15.83 -10.82 10.33
C GLY A 125 17.20 -10.83 9.64
N GLU A 126 17.52 -11.93 8.96
CA GLU A 126 18.83 -12.15 8.35
C GLU A 126 19.22 -11.04 7.36
N TYR A 127 18.34 -10.65 6.43
CA TYR A 127 18.65 -9.60 5.45
C TYR A 127 19.01 -8.25 6.08
N PHE A 128 18.44 -7.94 7.26
CA PHE A 128 18.63 -6.68 7.93
C PHE A 128 19.97 -6.67 8.71
N ARG A 129 20.30 -7.79 9.35
CA ARG A 129 21.54 -7.96 10.12
C ARG A 129 22.74 -8.18 9.21
N ASN A 130 22.60 -9.05 8.22
CA ASN A 130 23.60 -9.39 7.23
C ASN A 130 23.24 -8.73 5.89
N ARG A 131 23.73 -7.51 5.68
CA ARG A 131 23.29 -6.64 4.57
C ARG A 131 23.67 -7.11 3.17
N THR A 132 24.49 -8.16 3.05
CA THR A 132 24.82 -8.83 1.79
C THR A 132 23.97 -10.09 1.55
N SER A 133 23.26 -10.57 2.57
CA SER A 133 22.36 -11.73 2.47
C SER A 133 21.23 -11.48 1.48
N THR A 134 20.84 -12.54 0.79
CA THR A 134 19.69 -12.60 -0.12
C THR A 134 18.50 -13.37 0.49
N LYS A 135 18.60 -13.72 1.78
CA LYS A 135 17.52 -14.44 2.47
C LYS A 135 16.34 -13.51 2.76
N ASN A 136 15.16 -13.84 2.23
CA ASN A 136 13.92 -13.08 2.43
C ASN A 136 13.96 -11.63 1.89
N ILE A 137 14.75 -11.38 0.84
CA ILE A 137 14.88 -10.05 0.24
C ILE A 137 15.11 -10.15 -1.27
N GLN A 138 14.51 -9.25 -2.06
CA GLN A 138 14.63 -9.25 -3.54
C GLN A 138 16.05 -8.98 -4.02
N PHE A 139 16.72 -7.98 -3.43
CA PHE A 139 18.13 -7.66 -3.63
C PHE A 139 18.78 -7.51 -2.26
N SER A 140 20.07 -7.82 -2.11
CA SER A 140 20.76 -7.64 -0.82
C SER A 140 20.50 -6.24 -0.25
N TYR A 141 20.30 -6.12 1.06
CA TYR A 141 19.90 -4.87 1.71
C TYR A 141 20.83 -3.70 1.35
N SER A 142 22.14 -3.96 1.28
CA SER A 142 23.16 -2.99 0.87
C SER A 142 23.09 -2.51 -0.59
N HIS A 143 22.29 -3.14 -1.45
CA HIS A 143 22.12 -2.75 -2.86
C HIS A 143 21.06 -1.67 -3.05
N TYR A 144 20.27 -1.34 -2.03
CA TYR A 144 19.33 -0.24 -2.08
C TYR A 144 19.99 1.04 -1.55
N LEU A 145 19.77 2.15 -2.25
CA LEU A 145 20.21 3.48 -1.81
C LEU A 145 19.34 4.03 -0.69
N ALA A 146 18.07 3.61 -0.62
CA ALA A 146 17.17 3.90 0.49
C ALA A 146 16.13 2.80 0.66
N HIS A 147 15.64 2.73 1.90
CA HIS A 147 14.54 1.89 2.36
C HIS A 147 13.45 2.83 2.87
N ILE A 148 12.33 2.88 2.17
CA ILE A 148 11.29 3.89 2.34
C ILE A 148 9.99 3.18 2.69
N CYS A 149 9.27 3.69 3.69
CA CYS A 149 7.94 3.22 4.03
C CYS A 149 6.91 4.14 3.36
N LEU A 150 6.02 3.56 2.53
CA LEU A 150 4.81 4.24 2.10
C LEU A 150 3.68 3.88 3.05
N GLY A 151 3.36 4.83 3.95
CA GLY A 151 2.37 4.68 4.99
C GLY A 151 0.96 4.98 4.48
N ILE A 152 0.01 4.13 4.87
CA ILE A 152 -1.42 4.28 4.64
C ILE A 152 -2.12 4.22 6.00
N LEU A 153 -2.84 5.30 6.33
CA LEU A 153 -3.66 5.40 7.52
C LEU A 153 -5.12 5.57 7.12
N TYR A 154 -6.01 4.77 7.69
CA TYR A 154 -7.45 4.88 7.48
C TYR A 154 -8.21 4.81 8.81
N THR A 155 -9.49 5.19 8.78
CA THR A 155 -10.44 4.99 9.87
C THR A 155 -11.35 3.82 9.51
N ARG A 156 -11.60 2.90 10.45
CA ARG A 156 -12.56 1.81 10.24
C ARG A 156 -13.97 2.38 10.34
N SER A 157 -14.86 1.96 9.45
CA SER A 157 -16.28 2.28 9.61
C SER A 157 -16.87 1.46 10.75
N ALA A 158 -17.83 2.01 11.48
CA ALA A 158 -18.52 1.29 12.55
C ALA A 158 -19.14 0.00 11.99
N SER A 159 -18.89 -1.12 12.66
CA SER A 159 -19.33 -2.46 12.25
C SER A 159 -20.85 -2.63 12.26
N SER A 160 -21.61 -1.70 12.85
CA SER A 160 -23.05 -1.78 13.02
C SER A 160 -23.87 -1.73 11.71
N GLY A 161 -23.23 -1.49 10.56
CA GLY A 161 -23.90 -1.41 9.25
C GLY A 161 -23.35 -2.34 8.17
N ILE A 162 -22.43 -3.26 8.49
CA ILE A 162 -21.82 -4.18 7.52
C ILE A 162 -22.10 -5.61 7.97
N ASP A 163 -23.03 -6.28 7.29
CA ASP A 163 -23.25 -7.72 7.44
C ASP A 163 -22.31 -8.48 6.50
N GLU A 164 -21.35 -9.21 7.07
CA GLU A 164 -20.40 -10.02 6.32
C GLU A 164 -21.04 -11.29 5.72
N THR A 165 -22.29 -11.61 6.08
CA THR A 165 -23.04 -12.77 5.58
C THR A 165 -23.99 -12.44 4.44
N GLU A 166 -24.22 -11.16 4.16
CA GLU A 166 -25.11 -10.73 3.09
C GLU A 166 -24.42 -10.79 1.72
N ILE A 167 -25.16 -11.28 0.72
CA ILE A 167 -24.80 -11.14 -0.69
C ILE A 167 -25.52 -9.92 -1.26
N LEU A 168 -24.75 -8.92 -1.70
CA LEU A 168 -25.27 -7.69 -2.27
C LEU A 168 -25.37 -7.81 -3.80
N GLN A 169 -26.33 -7.08 -4.37
CA GLN A 169 -26.57 -7.07 -5.82
C GLN A 169 -25.89 -5.86 -6.47
N LEU A 170 -25.45 -6.00 -7.72
CA LEU A 170 -24.70 -4.98 -8.44
C LEU A 170 -25.44 -3.63 -8.54
N GLU A 171 -26.76 -3.65 -8.64
CA GLU A 171 -27.60 -2.45 -8.70
C GLU A 171 -27.50 -1.60 -7.43
N LYS A 172 -27.04 -2.17 -6.31
CA LYS A 172 -26.83 -1.48 -5.04
C LYS A 172 -25.40 -0.95 -4.86
N LEU A 173 -24.49 -1.13 -5.82
CA LEU A 173 -23.06 -0.82 -5.69
C LEU A 173 -22.78 0.58 -5.09
N ASP A 174 -23.48 1.59 -5.58
CA ASP A 174 -23.31 2.99 -5.13
C ASP A 174 -23.79 3.23 -3.70
N ASN A 175 -24.66 2.36 -3.18
CA ASN A 175 -25.21 2.42 -1.83
C ASN A 175 -24.45 1.53 -0.83
N ILE A 176 -23.42 0.80 -1.27
CA ILE A 176 -22.62 -0.05 -0.38
C ILE A 176 -21.73 0.83 0.50
N THR A 177 -21.92 0.71 1.82
CA THR A 177 -21.13 1.41 2.82
C THR A 177 -19.66 0.99 2.74
N SER A 178 -18.76 1.97 2.69
CA SER A 178 -17.31 1.72 2.72
C SER A 178 -16.90 1.17 4.08
N VAL A 179 -16.15 0.06 4.12
CA VAL A 179 -15.66 -0.55 5.37
C VAL A 179 -14.54 0.25 6.04
N ILE A 180 -13.91 1.15 5.28
CA ILE A 180 -12.85 2.07 5.71
C ILE A 180 -13.04 3.43 5.03
N LYS A 181 -12.50 4.47 5.66
CA LYS A 181 -12.62 5.87 5.21
C LYS A 181 -11.46 6.72 5.70
N ASP A 182 -11.49 8.02 5.38
CA ASP A 182 -10.57 9.04 5.89
C ASP A 182 -9.08 8.70 5.64
N PHE A 183 -8.72 8.39 4.39
CA PHE A 183 -7.37 7.97 4.07
C PHE A 183 -6.34 9.09 4.27
N THR A 184 -5.14 8.70 4.70
CA THR A 184 -3.95 9.55 4.67
C THR A 184 -2.77 8.71 4.18
N PHE A 185 -2.10 9.21 3.16
CA PHE A 185 -0.93 8.59 2.55
C PHE A 185 0.30 9.46 2.80
N PHE A 186 1.43 8.82 3.08
CA PHE A 186 2.72 9.49 3.25
C PHE A 186 3.86 8.56 2.86
N ALA A 187 5.05 9.11 2.64
CA ALA A 187 6.26 8.34 2.38
C ALA A 187 7.40 8.88 3.27
N GLU A 188 8.14 8.02 3.96
CA GLU A 188 9.30 8.39 4.81
C GLU A 188 10.43 7.35 4.74
#